data_AF-G5ADE8-F1
#
_entry.id   AF-G5ADE8-F1
#
_cell.length_a   1.000
_cell.length_b   1.000
_cell.length_c   1.000
_cell.angle_alpha   90.00
_cell.angle_beta   90.00
_cell.angle_gamma   90.00
#
_symmetry.space_group_name_H-M   'P 1'
#
loop_
_entity.id
_entity.type
_entity.pdbx_description
1 polymer ?
#
loop_
_entity_poly.entity_id
_entity_poly.type
_entity_poly.pdbx_seq_one_letter_code
_entity_poly.pdbx_strand_id
1 'polypeptide(L)' 'GVYNVEAVVNSTPTKSTHQVQLVQNGSCIQTIHCGSTRGHCVSSVLHSVVSIAQNDELAVTCDSSLGDTSYLSAVFMWG' A
#
# COMPACT_ATOMS: atom_id res chain seq x y z
N GLY A 1 0.88 18.26 6.70
CA GLY A 1 -0.49 18.07 7.21
C GLY A 1 -0.70 16.62 7.57
N VAL A 2 -1.77 16.30 8.30
CA VAL A 2 -2.16 14.90 8.57
C VAL A 2 -3.12 14.44 7.48
N TYR A 3 -2.80 13.31 6.86
CA TYR A 3 -3.57 12.73 5.76
C TYR A 3 -4.04 11.33 6.12
N ASN A 4 -5.26 11.02 5.69
CA ASN A 4 -5.75 9.66 5.60
C ASN A 4 -5.35 9.08 4.24
N VAL A 5 -4.48 8.08 4.24
CA VAL A 5 -3.95 7.41 3.06
C VAL A 5 -4.61 6.05 2.93
N GLU A 6 -5.16 5.79 1.76
CA GLU A 6 -5.73 4.50 1.40
C GLU A 6 -5.14 4.01 0.08
N ALA A 7 -4.69 2.77 0.06
CA ALA A 7 -4.18 2.11 -1.14
C ALA A 7 -4.87 0.78 -1.36
N VAL A 8 -5.29 0.54 -2.60
CA VAL A 8 -5.78 -0.76 -3.07
C VAL A 8 -4.75 -1.31 -4.04
N VAL A 9 -4.10 -2.40 -3.65
CA VAL A 9 -3.08 -3.08 -4.46
C VAL A 9 -3.66 -4.37 -5.02
N ASN A 10 -3.74 -4.45 -6.33
CA ASN A 10 -4.19 -5.62 -7.06
C ASN A 10 -2.99 -6.42 -7.56
N SER A 11 -2.66 -7.50 -6.87
CA SER A 11 -1.48 -8.32 -7.13
C SER A 11 -1.82 -9.66 -7.78
N THR A 12 -0.86 -10.20 -8.52
CA THR A 12 -0.93 -11.55 -9.06
C THR A 12 -0.82 -12.59 -7.95
N PRO A 13 -1.45 -13.78 -8.12
CA PRO A 13 -1.34 -14.85 -7.14
C PRO A 13 0.09 -15.35 -7.01
N THR A 14 0.61 -15.31 -5.79
CA THR A 14 1.89 -15.88 -5.38
C THR A 14 1.70 -17.27 -4.76
N LYS A 15 2.77 -18.08 -4.72
CA LYS A 15 2.78 -19.39 -4.03
C LYS A 15 2.82 -19.27 -2.51
N SER A 16 3.21 -18.10 -2.00
CA SER A 16 3.35 -17.76 -0.58
C SER A 16 2.59 -16.47 -0.26
N THR A 17 2.54 -16.10 1.03
CA THR A 17 2.15 -14.75 1.42
C THR A 17 3.08 -13.72 0.76
N HIS A 18 2.53 -12.57 0.42
CA HIS A 18 3.27 -11.42 -0.11
C HIS A 18 2.95 -10.21 0.76
N GLN A 19 3.82 -9.20 0.76
CA GLN A 19 3.69 -8.00 1.57
C GLN A 19 3.37 -6.77 0.72
N VAL A 20 2.53 -5.91 1.28
CA VAL A 20 2.30 -4.55 0.78
C VAL A 20 2.73 -3.59 1.87
N GLN A 21 3.55 -2.61 1.53
CA GLN A 21 4.11 -1.66 2.48
C GLN A 21 3.78 -0.23 2.09
N LEU A 22 3.49 0.60 3.08
CA LEU A 22 3.52 2.04 2.96
C LEU A 22 4.90 2.52 3.42
N VAL A 23 5.55 3.29 2.57
CA VAL A 23 6.92 3.78 2.76
C VAL A 23 6.89 5.30 2.72
N GLN A 24 7.49 5.94 3.73
CA GLN A 24 7.68 7.38 3.79
C GLN A 24 9.17 7.69 3.83
N ASN A 25 9.67 8.47 2.87
CA ASN A 25 11.10 8.84 2.75
C ASN A 25 12.04 7.62 2.83
N GLY A 26 11.66 6.53 2.16
CA GLY A 26 12.41 5.26 2.16
C GLY A 26 12.24 4.39 3.41
N SER A 27 11.56 4.87 4.45
CA SER A 27 11.28 4.09 5.67
C SER A 27 9.90 3.45 5.60
N CYS A 28 9.81 2.14 5.84
CA CYS A 28 8.53 1.45 5.96
C CYS A 28 7.81 1.91 7.23
N ILE A 29 6.60 2.45 7.08
CA ILE A 29 5.76 2.90 8.20
C ILE A 29 4.60 1.96 8.49
N GLN A 30 4.19 1.14 7.51
CA GLN A 30 3.17 0.11 7.68
C GLN A 30 3.41 -1.04 6.72
N THR A 31 3.15 -2.27 7.17
CA THR A 31 3.16 -3.48 6.34
C THR A 31 1.89 -4.27 6.58
N ILE A 32 1.29 -4.77 5.50
CA ILE A 32 0.24 -5.78 5.56
C ILE A 32 0.73 -7.05 4.86
N HIS A 33 0.36 -8.20 5.41
CA HIS A 33 0.67 -9.51 4.84
C HIS A 33 -0.58 -10.06 4.16
N CYS A 34 -0.43 -10.41 2.89
CA CYS A 34 -1.52 -10.75 2.01
C CYS A 34 -1.42 -12.24 1.68
N GLY A 35 -2.44 -13.00 2.09
CA GLY A 35 -2.57 -14.39 1.71
C GLY A 35 -2.96 -14.49 0.24
N SER A 36 -2.26 -15.34 -0.52
CA SER A 36 -2.62 -15.67 -1.90
C SER A 36 -3.08 -17.12 -1.97
N THR A 37 -4.31 -17.33 -2.42
CA THR A 37 -4.82 -18.65 -2.83
C THR A 37 -4.64 -18.78 -4.35
N ARG A 38 -4.03 -19.90 -4.78
CA ARG A 38 -3.64 -20.13 -6.18
C ARG A 38 -4.78 -19.84 -7.17
N GLY A 39 -4.47 -19.07 -8.20
CA GLY A 39 -5.30 -18.93 -9.41
C GLY A 39 -6.10 -17.63 -9.52
N HIS A 40 -6.11 -16.76 -8.51
CA HIS A 40 -6.86 -15.51 -8.53
C HIS A 40 -6.00 -14.32 -8.11
N CYS A 41 -6.18 -13.18 -8.78
CA CYS A 41 -5.61 -11.92 -8.32
C CYS A 41 -6.14 -11.58 -6.92
N VAL A 42 -5.29 -10.95 -6.11
CA VAL A 42 -5.61 -10.58 -4.73
C VAL A 42 -5.70 -9.06 -4.66
N SER A 43 -6.77 -8.56 -4.05
CA SER A 43 -6.92 -7.15 -3.72
C SER A 43 -6.59 -6.95 -2.24
N SER A 44 -5.54 -6.18 -1.99
CA SER A 44 -5.06 -5.88 -0.65
C SER A 44 -5.28 -4.40 -0.36
N VAL A 45 -5.91 -4.09 0.76
CA VAL A 45 -6.21 -2.72 1.17
C VAL A 45 -5.29 -2.30 2.30
N LEU A 46 -4.58 -1.20 2.11
CA LEU A 46 -3.79 -0.54 3.13
C LEU A 46 -4.49 0.76 3.52
N HIS A 47 -4.67 0.98 4.82
CA HIS A 47 -5.25 2.19 5.39
C HIS A 47 -4.31 2.72 6.48
N SER A 48 -3.98 4.02 6.40
CA SER A 48 -3.03 4.66 7.32
C SER A 48 -3.34 6.14 7.52
N VAL A 49 -3.19 6.62 8.76
CA VAL A 49 -3.19 8.06 9.06
C VAL A 49 -1.76 8.50 9.30
N VAL A 50 -1.24 9.36 8.43
CA VAL A 50 0.18 9.73 8.42
C VAL A 50 0.36 11.24 8.34
N SER A 51 1.38 11.74 9.02
CA SER A 51 1.81 13.14 8.88
C SER A 51 2.75 13.25 7.69
N ILE A 52 2.42 14.13 6.74
CA ILE A 52 3.18 14.36 5.51
C ILE A 52 3.66 15.82 5.52
N ALA A 53 4.98 16.02 5.53
CA ALA A 53 5.60 17.32 5.39
C ALA A 53 5.80 17.70 3.92
N GLN A 54 6.11 18.97 3.66
CA GLN A 54 6.49 19.40 2.33
C GLN A 54 7.77 18.66 1.90
N ASN A 55 7.77 18.12 0.69
CA ASN A 55 8.84 17.31 0.11
C ASN A 55 8.99 15.89 0.68
N ASP A 56 8.10 15.43 1.56
CA ASP A 56 8.03 14.01 1.88
C ASP A 56 7.60 13.21 0.64
N GLU A 57 8.24 12.05 0.45
CA GLU A 57 7.85 11.07 -0.55
C GLU A 57 7.09 9.93 0.13
N LEU A 58 5.90 9.62 -0.39
CA LEU A 58 5.13 8.44 -0.02
C LEU A 58 5.08 7.47 -1.19
N ALA A 59 5.41 6.22 -0.91
CA ALA A 59 5.36 5.13 -1.87
C ALA A 59 4.60 3.93 -1.28
N VAL A 60 3.91 3.21 -2.14
CA VAL A 60 3.36 1.89 -1.82
C VAL A 60 4.18 0.85 -2.57
N THR A 61 4.77 -0.09 -1.84
CA THR A 61 5.56 -1.17 -2.43
C THR A 61 4.84 -2.50 -2.26
N CYS A 62 5.02 -3.39 -3.23
CA CYS A 62 4.53 -4.76 -3.20
C CYS A 62 5.64 -5.68 -3.70
N ASP A 63 5.88 -6.79 -3.01
CA ASP A 63 6.86 -7.82 -3.40
C ASP A 63 6.27 -8.86 -4.38
N SER A 64 5.00 -8.73 -4.76
CA SER A 64 4.35 -9.46 -5.86
C SER A 64 4.23 -8.57 -7.11
N SER A 65 4.14 -9.21 -8.28
CA SER A 65 3.79 -8.50 -9.51
C SER A 65 2.34 -8.01 -9.45
N LEU A 66 2.09 -6.82 -10.00
CA LEU A 66 0.73 -6.28 -10.14
C LEU A 66 -0.06 -7.12 -11.15
N GLY A 67 -1.28 -7.49 -10.78
CA GLY A 67 -2.21 -8.25 -11.62
C GLY A 67 -3.23 -7.39 -12.34
N ASP A 68 -3.48 -6.19 -11.83
CA ASP A 68 -4.39 -5.19 -12.39
C ASP A 68 -4.02 -3.79 -11.89
N THR A 69 -4.78 -2.78 -12.32
CA THR A 69 -4.69 -1.39 -11.88
C THR A 69 -4.80 -1.29 -10.36
N SER A 70 -3.87 -0.59 -9.74
CA SER A 70 -3.87 -0.31 -8.30
C SER A 70 -4.13 1.18 -8.06
N TYR A 71 -4.68 1.52 -6.90
CA TYR A 71 -5.12 2.87 -6.58
C TYR A 71 -4.47 3.35 -5.28
N LEU A 72 -4.11 4.63 -5.24
CA LEU A 72 -3.63 5.33 -4.05
C LEU A 72 -4.41 6.63 -3.92
N SER A 73 -4.93 6.89 -2.73
CA SER A 73 -5.60 8.15 -2.40
C SER A 73 -5.05 8.70 -1.08
N ALA A 74 -4.99 10.03 -0.99
CA ALA A 74 -4.59 10.74 0.20
C ALA A 74 -5.59 11.88 0.43
N VAL A 75 -6.32 11.82 1.55
CA VAL A 75 -7.33 12.79 1.93
C VAL A 75 -6.79 13.61 3.09
N PHE A 76 -6.65 14.92 2.90
CA PHE A 76 -6.27 15.83 3.98
C PHE A 76 -7.32 15.79 5.08
N MET A 77 -6.90 15.54 6.32
CA MET A 77 -7.82 15.52 7.46
C MET A 77 -7.78 16.84 8.22
N TRP A 78 -6.59 17.24 8.66
CA TRP A 78 -6.34 18.52 9.34
C TRP A 78 -4.84 18.82 9.39
N GLY A 79 -4.51 20.09 9.64
CA GLY A 79 -3.14 20.60 9.68
C GLY A 79 -3.14 22.10 9.89
#